data_AF-A0A8I1V2F8-F1
#
_entry.id   AF-A0A8I1V2F8-F1
#
_cell.length_a   1.000
_cell.length_b   1.000
_cell.length_c   1.000
_cell.angle_alpha   90.00
_cell.angle_beta   90.00
_cell.angle_gamma   90.00
#
_symmetry.space_group_name_H-M   'P 1'
#
loop_
_entity.id
_entity.type
_entity.pdbx_description
1 polymer ?
#
loop_
_entity_poly.entity_id
_entity_poly.type
_entity_poly.pdbx_seq_one_letter_code
_entity_poly.pdbx_strand_id
1 'polypeptide(L)'
;MGSVFSQVQLAYLHEGGRLGRIATVGADGIPHVVPVGMWRHNVELDSIDVTGRELEQSKKFRDVRRTGRAAIVVDDLASVDPWRPRAIEVRGRAEAIGGPGALIRIHPDRVVSFGLD
;
A
#
# COMPACT_ATOMS: atom_id res chain seq x y z
N MET A 1 10.82 -1.62 19.69
CA MET A 1 9.70 -2.42 19.13
C MET A 1 10.17 -2.94 17.78
N GLY A 2 9.99 -4.23 17.49
CA GLY A 2 10.38 -4.79 16.18
C GLY A 2 9.41 -4.37 15.08
N SER A 3 9.84 -4.42 13.82
CA SER A 3 8.99 -4.14 12.66
C SER A 3 7.90 -5.21 12.52
N VAL A 4 6.72 -4.81 12.03
CA VAL A 4 5.60 -5.68 11.63
C VAL A 4 5.92 -6.46 10.35
N PHE A 5 6.91 -6.01 9.58
CA PHE A 5 7.42 -6.70 8.41
C PHE A 5 8.58 -7.64 8.78
N SER A 6 8.59 -8.81 8.18
CA SER A 6 9.77 -9.68 8.18
C SER A 6 10.91 -9.09 7.33
N GLN A 7 12.14 -9.55 7.54
CA GLN A 7 13.29 -9.09 6.77
C GLN A 7 13.14 -9.32 5.26
N VAL A 8 12.55 -10.46 4.86
CA VAL A 8 12.33 -10.77 3.44
C VAL A 8 11.28 -9.85 2.80
N GLN A 9 10.25 -9.46 3.56
CA GLN A 9 9.25 -8.49 3.12
C GLN A 9 9.84 -7.08 3.00
N LEU A 10 10.70 -6.67 3.95
CA LEU A 10 11.39 -5.39 3.89
C LEU A 10 12.32 -5.30 2.68
N ALA A 11 13.14 -6.34 2.45
CA ALA A 11 13.99 -6.43 1.27
C ALA A 11 13.18 -6.26 -0.01
N TYR A 12 12.08 -7.01 -0.15
CA TYR A 12 11.19 -6.92 -1.31
C TYR A 12 10.56 -5.53 -1.50
N LEU A 13 10.08 -4.88 -0.43
CA LEU A 13 9.52 -3.53 -0.48
C LEU A 13 10.58 -2.48 -0.88
N HIS A 14 11.85 -2.71 -0.55
CA HIS A 14 12.96 -1.79 -0.78
C HIS A 14 13.69 -2.02 -2.12
N GLU A 15 13.39 -3.10 -2.86
CA GLU A 15 13.87 -3.30 -4.23
C GLU A 15 13.43 -2.18 -5.19
N GLY A 16 12.32 -1.48 -4.87
CA GLY A 16 11.83 -0.34 -5.64
C GLY A 16 11.20 -0.70 -7.00
N GLY A 17 10.88 0.31 -7.80
CA GLY A 17 10.46 0.16 -9.20
C GLY A 17 9.09 -0.47 -9.47
N ARG A 18 8.28 -0.72 -8.43
CA ARG A 18 7.01 -1.46 -8.55
C ARG A 18 5.78 -0.56 -8.39
N LEU A 19 4.73 -0.90 -9.13
CA LEU A 19 3.39 -0.33 -8.90
C LEU A 19 2.75 -0.99 -7.67
N GLY A 20 1.99 -0.19 -6.93
CA GLY A 20 1.04 -0.69 -5.93
C GLY A 20 -0.38 -0.76 -6.49
N ARG A 21 -1.24 -1.55 -5.86
CA ARG A 21 -2.70 -1.54 -6.06
C ARG A 21 -3.35 -1.25 -4.73
N ILE A 22 -3.94 -0.06 -4.60
CA ILE A 22 -4.61 0.34 -3.36
C ILE A 22 -6.10 0.03 -3.45
N ALA A 23 -6.64 -0.58 -2.40
CA ALA A 23 -8.05 -0.78 -2.17
C ALA A 23 -8.55 0.15 -1.06
N THR A 24 -9.67 0.81 -1.30
CA THR A 24 -10.38 1.71 -0.37
C THR A 24 -11.87 1.42 -0.41
N VAL A 25 -12.66 1.90 0.55
CA VAL A 25 -14.10 1.58 0.64
C VAL A 25 -14.96 2.82 0.35
N GLY A 26 -15.81 2.72 -0.67
CA GLY A 26 -16.76 3.74 -1.09
C GLY A 26 -17.83 4.07 -0.03
N ALA A 27 -18.58 5.15 -0.25
CA ALA A 27 -19.64 5.59 0.69
C ALA A 27 -20.80 4.61 0.71
N ASP A 28 -21.00 4.00 -0.45
CA ASP A 28 -21.91 2.90 -0.78
C ASP A 28 -21.40 1.53 -0.31
N GLY A 29 -20.22 1.46 0.33
CA GLY A 29 -19.57 0.21 0.73
C GLY A 29 -18.89 -0.53 -0.42
N ILE A 30 -18.94 -0.04 -1.66
CA ILE A 30 -18.31 -0.70 -2.80
C ILE A 30 -16.78 -0.56 -2.70
N PRO A 31 -16.01 -1.65 -2.79
CA PRO A 31 -14.56 -1.58 -2.86
C PRO A 31 -14.09 -0.83 -4.11
N HIS A 32 -13.16 0.09 -3.92
CA HIS A 32 -12.51 0.84 -4.99
C HIS A 32 -11.03 0.45 -5.04
N VAL A 33 -10.62 -0.17 -6.14
CA VAL A 33 -9.25 -0.67 -6.34
C VAL A 33 -8.63 0.02 -7.55
N VAL A 34 -7.45 0.64 -7.35
CA VAL A 34 -6.75 1.37 -8.42
C VAL A 34 -5.23 1.21 -8.31
N PRO A 35 -4.49 1.28 -9.44
CA PRO A 35 -3.03 1.30 -9.40
C PRO A 35 -2.51 2.62 -8.80
N VAL A 36 -1.36 2.56 -8.14
CA VAL A 36 -0.61 3.70 -7.61
C VAL A 36 0.88 3.57 -7.97
N GLY A 37 1.45 4.64 -8.49
CA GLY A 37 2.87 4.69 -8.89
C GLY A 37 3.79 5.38 -7.89
N MET A 38 3.25 6.00 -6.85
CA MET A 38 4.03 6.71 -5.82
C MET A 38 3.63 6.17 -4.45
N TRP A 39 4.46 5.30 -3.91
CA TRP A 39 4.32 4.75 -2.57
C TRP A 39 5.70 4.46 -1.98
N ARG A 40 5.80 4.39 -0.65
CA ARG A 40 7.03 4.02 0.05
C ARG A 40 6.74 3.35 1.39
N HIS A 41 7.66 2.52 1.84
CA HIS A 41 7.72 2.11 3.24
C HIS A 41 8.31 3.24 4.09
N ASN A 42 7.56 3.71 5.08
CA ASN A 42 8.00 4.69 6.07
C ASN A 42 8.60 3.95 7.27
N VAL A 43 9.92 3.98 7.38
CA VAL A 43 10.69 3.21 8.38
C VAL A 43 10.43 3.70 9.81
N GLU A 44 10.20 5.00 10.01
CA GLU A 44 9.99 5.57 11.35
C GLU A 44 8.65 5.13 11.96
N LEU A 45 7.64 4.97 11.10
CA LEU A 45 6.27 4.64 11.51
C LEU A 45 5.85 3.22 11.14
N ASP A 46 6.76 2.46 10.53
CA ASP A 46 6.55 1.08 10.08
C ASP A 46 5.25 0.91 9.27
N SER A 47 5.04 1.83 8.32
CA SER A 47 3.79 2.02 7.58
C SER A 47 4.02 2.21 6.09
N ILE A 48 2.97 2.08 5.28
CA ILE A 48 3.04 2.38 3.84
C ILE A 48 2.45 3.76 3.58
N ASP A 49 3.26 4.68 3.06
CA ASP A 49 2.81 5.99 2.60
C ASP A 49 2.54 5.93 1.10
N VAL A 50 1.34 6.30 0.67
CA VAL A 50 0.94 6.43 -0.73
C VAL A 50 0.74 7.91 -1.04
N THR A 51 1.46 8.42 -2.03
CA THR A 51 1.35 9.80 -2.51
C THR A 51 0.82 9.83 -3.94
N GLY A 52 0.69 11.02 -4.53
CA GLY A 52 0.30 11.14 -5.92
C GLY A 52 -0.10 12.55 -6.32
N ARG A 53 -0.37 12.70 -7.62
CA ARG A 53 -0.90 13.94 -8.19
C ARG A 53 -2.33 14.16 -7.69
N GLU A 54 -2.62 15.40 -7.27
CA GLU A 54 -3.95 15.83 -6.85
C GLU A 54 -4.60 14.87 -5.83
N LEU A 55 -3.79 14.30 -4.92
CA LEU A 55 -4.21 13.18 -4.09
C LEU A 55 -5.46 13.51 -3.28
N GLU A 56 -5.55 14.72 -2.72
CA GLU A 56 -6.70 15.18 -1.95
C GLU A 56 -8.01 15.20 -2.74
N GLN A 57 -7.92 15.41 -4.06
CA GLN A 57 -9.06 15.40 -4.98
C GLN A 57 -9.40 13.98 -5.47
N SER A 58 -8.61 12.97 -5.11
CA SER A 58 -8.83 11.60 -5.56
C SER A 58 -9.89 10.86 -4.72
N LYS A 59 -10.60 9.93 -5.35
CA LYS A 59 -11.61 9.10 -4.68
C LYS A 59 -11.03 8.31 -3.50
N LYS A 60 -9.86 7.68 -3.69
CA LYS A 60 -9.17 6.92 -2.63
C LYS A 60 -8.88 7.75 -1.38
N PHE A 61 -8.52 9.03 -1.53
CA PHE A 61 -8.26 9.92 -0.40
C PHE A 61 -9.53 10.25 0.37
N ARG A 62 -10.63 10.58 -0.33
CA ARG A 62 -11.95 10.78 0.29
C ARG A 62 -12.47 9.52 0.97
N ASP A 63 -12.27 8.37 0.35
CA ASP A 63 -12.69 7.07 0.90
C ASP A 63 -11.93 6.76 2.20
N VAL A 64 -10.61 7.01 2.25
CA VAL A 64 -9.82 6.87 3.49
C VAL A 64 -10.24 7.89 4.55
N ARG A 65 -10.42 9.17 4.21
CA ARG A 65 -10.90 10.18 5.18
C ARG A 65 -12.20 9.77 5.88
N ARG A 66 -13.10 9.10 5.16
CA ARG A 66 -14.39 8.67 5.69
C ARG A 66 -14.28 7.38 6.52
N THR A 67 -13.54 6.39 6.02
CA THR A 67 -13.60 5.02 6.55
C THR A 67 -12.44 4.66 7.46
N GLY A 68 -11.32 5.38 7.37
CA GLY A 68 -10.09 5.09 8.12
C GLY A 68 -9.46 3.75 7.73
N ARG A 69 -9.75 3.23 6.52
CA ARG A 69 -9.34 1.88 6.08
C ARG A 69 -8.76 1.91 4.68
N ALA A 70 -7.66 1.19 4.49
CA ALA A 70 -7.12 0.89 3.18
C ALA A 70 -6.37 -0.44 3.19
N ALA A 71 -6.18 -1.00 2.00
CA ALA A 71 -5.25 -2.08 1.75
C ALA A 71 -4.37 -1.73 0.55
N ILE A 72 -3.17 -2.26 0.48
CA ILE A 72 -2.30 -2.14 -0.69
C ILE A 72 -1.62 -3.47 -0.99
N VAL A 73 -1.58 -3.83 -2.28
CA VAL A 73 -0.73 -4.91 -2.80
C VAL A 73 0.42 -4.29 -3.58
N VAL A 74 1.64 -4.75 -3.33
CA VAL A 74 2.81 -4.51 -4.17
C VAL A 74 3.24 -5.84 -4.76
N ASP A 75 3.19 -5.96 -6.09
CA ASP A 75 3.46 -7.21 -6.80
C ASP A 75 4.42 -7.00 -7.98
N ASP A 76 5.05 -8.09 -8.40
CA ASP A 76 5.75 -8.23 -9.68
C ASP A 76 5.78 -9.70 -10.14
N LEU A 77 6.49 -9.93 -11.24
CA LEU A 77 6.83 -11.25 -11.74
C LEU A 77 8.35 -11.41 -11.68
N ALA A 78 8.83 -12.35 -10.86
CA ALA A 78 10.24 -12.73 -10.85
C ALA A 78 10.65 -13.45 -12.15
N SER A 79 9.71 -14.15 -12.77
CA SER A 79 9.83 -14.70 -14.13
C SER A 79 8.46 -14.90 -14.74
N VAL A 80 8.39 -14.87 -16.08
CA VAL A 80 7.20 -15.21 -16.87
C VAL A 80 7.26 -16.65 -17.41
N ASP A 81 8.46 -17.23 -17.50
CA ASP A 81 8.70 -18.63 -17.86
C ASP A 81 9.93 -19.15 -17.10
N PRO A 82 9.77 -19.98 -16.06
CA PRO A 82 8.49 -20.40 -15.47
C PRO A 82 7.74 -19.24 -14.79
N TRP A 83 6.41 -19.33 -14.69
CA TRP A 83 5.58 -18.31 -14.03
C TRP A 83 5.88 -18.22 -12.52
N ARG A 84 6.43 -17.08 -12.07
CA ARG A 84 6.82 -16.84 -10.67
C ARG A 84 6.36 -15.47 -10.17
N PRO A 85 5.09 -15.34 -9.76
CA PRO A 85 4.57 -14.10 -9.19
C PRO A 85 5.02 -13.94 -7.74
N ARG A 86 5.24 -12.68 -7.36
CA ARG A 86 5.59 -12.31 -5.99
C ARG A 86 4.70 -11.16 -5.55
N ALA A 87 4.33 -11.16 -4.28
CA ALA A 87 3.57 -10.04 -3.74
C ALA A 87 3.69 -9.89 -2.23
N ILE A 88 3.38 -8.68 -1.79
CA ILE A 88 3.04 -8.36 -0.40
C ILE A 88 1.70 -7.61 -0.38
N GLU A 89 0.79 -8.07 0.48
CA GLU A 89 -0.45 -7.41 0.85
C GLU A 89 -0.28 -6.78 2.23
N VAL A 90 -0.66 -5.52 2.35
CA VAL A 90 -0.76 -4.79 3.63
C VAL A 90 -2.19 -4.32 3.80
N ARG A 91 -2.82 -4.69 4.90
CA ARG A 91 -4.16 -4.24 5.31
C ARG A 91 -4.10 -3.55 6.65
N GLY A 92 -4.85 -2.46 6.80
CA GLY A 92 -5.11 -1.94 8.13
C GLY A 92 -5.79 -0.58 8.16
N ARG A 93 -5.66 0.06 9.33
CA ARG A 93 -6.08 1.44 9.55
C ARG A 93 -5.30 2.38 8.65
N ALA A 94 -5.98 3.39 8.13
CA ALA A 94 -5.39 4.35 7.22
C ALA A 94 -5.80 5.79 7.52
N GLU A 95 -4.87 6.71 7.29
CA GLU A 95 -5.05 8.14 7.48
C GLU A 95 -4.87 8.86 6.15
N ALA A 96 -5.71 9.84 5.86
CA ALA A 96 -5.58 10.72 4.72
C ALA A 96 -5.11 12.09 5.22
N ILE A 97 -3.81 12.34 5.07
CA ILE A 97 -3.13 13.54 5.55
C ILE A 97 -3.08 14.54 4.40
N GLY A 98 -3.71 15.71 4.56
CA GLY A 98 -3.75 16.77 3.55
C GLY A 98 -2.62 17.79 3.69
N GLY A 99 -2.62 18.78 2.79
CA GLY A 99 -1.64 19.87 2.74
C GLY A 99 -0.45 19.58 1.81
N PRO A 100 0.62 20.41 1.88
CA PRO A 100 1.84 20.15 1.14
C PRO A 100 2.38 18.75 1.44
N GLY A 101 2.53 17.92 0.41
CA GLY A 101 2.95 16.52 0.58
C GLY A 101 1.83 15.57 1.01
N ALA A 102 0.58 15.87 0.66
CA ALA A 102 -0.59 15.03 0.95
C ALA A 102 -0.33 13.54 0.67
N LEU A 103 -0.73 12.69 1.62
CA LEU A 103 -0.49 11.25 1.58
C LEU A 103 -1.65 10.45 2.20
N ILE A 104 -1.77 9.19 1.77
CA ILE A 104 -2.52 8.16 2.47
C ILE A 104 -1.49 7.31 3.21
N ARG A 105 -1.57 7.26 4.54
CA ARG A 105 -0.73 6.38 5.36
C ARG A 105 -1.52 5.13 5.73
N ILE A 106 -0.95 3.96 5.53
CA ILE A 106 -1.54 2.67 5.91
C ILE A 106 -0.70 2.07 7.04
N HIS A 107 -1.31 1.98 8.22
CA HIS A 107 -0.74 1.31 9.38
C HIS A 107 -1.08 -0.18 9.30
N PRO A 108 -0.08 -1.08 9.22
CA PRO A 108 -0.34 -2.51 9.06
C PRO A 108 -1.03 -3.10 10.29
N ASP A 109 -2.25 -3.62 10.10
CA ASP A 109 -2.88 -4.54 11.05
C ASP A 109 -2.65 -6.00 10.61
N ARG A 110 -2.41 -6.22 9.31
CA ARG A 110 -2.10 -7.53 8.72
C ARG A 110 -1.16 -7.37 7.53
N VAL A 111 -0.12 -8.20 7.49
CA VAL A 111 0.81 -8.34 6.36
C VAL A 111 0.79 -9.79 5.89
N VAL A 112 0.64 -10.01 4.58
CA VAL A 112 0.70 -11.34 3.95
C VAL A 112 1.62 -11.23 2.73
N SER A 113 2.43 -12.24 2.48
CA SER A 113 3.29 -12.30 1.29
C SER A 113 3.34 -13.70 0.71
N PHE A 114 3.66 -13.81 -0.57
CA PHE A 114 3.95 -15.08 -1.25
C PHE A 114 5.04 -14.89 -2.31
N GLY A 115 5.78 -15.97 -2.59
CA GLY A 115 6.83 -15.98 -3.61
C GLY A 115 8.03 -15.11 -3.26
N LEU A 116 8.28 -14.84 -1.98
CA LEU A 116 9.43 -14.05 -1.52
C LEU A 116 10.60 -14.92 -1.05
N ASP A 117 10.40 -16.23 -1.05
CA ASP A 117 11.27 -17.31 -0.60
C ASP A 117 12.20 -17.87 -1.69
#